data_AF-A0A931IBX8-F1
#
_entry.id   AF-A0A931IBX8-F1
#
_cell.length_a   1.000
_cell.length_b   1.000
_cell.length_c   1.000
_cell.angle_alpha   90.00
_cell.angle_beta   90.00
_cell.angle_gamma   90.00
#
_symmetry.space_group_name_H-M   'P 1'
#
loop_
_entity.id
_entity.type
_entity.pdbx_description
1 polymer ?
#
loop_
_entity_poly.entity_id
_entity_poly.type
_entity_poly.pdbx_seq_one_letter_code
_entity_poly.pdbx_strand_id
1 'polypeptide(L)'
;MKRTKTHDEYGAVAEGATLSGNTYVSLRSREGTACGRVLLMTPQKCNHGITICERCADSWEIDHVVHYARTAAGRALRERLDHNGRDTAPAAPPAPDVTPPPG
;
A
#
# COMPACT_ATOMS: atom_id res chain seq x y z
N MET A 1 5.35 33.29 -10.64
CA MET A 1 4.76 31.98 -11.00
C MET A 1 4.80 31.08 -9.77
N LYS A 2 3.66 30.71 -9.19
CA LYS A 2 3.62 29.79 -8.04
C LYS A 2 3.96 28.40 -8.57
N ARG A 3 4.99 27.73 -8.05
CA ARG A 3 5.23 26.30 -8.34
C ARG A 3 4.05 25.53 -7.73
N THR A 4 3.03 25.24 -8.53
CA THR A 4 1.77 24.58 -8.14
C THR A 4 1.86 23.06 -8.17
N LYS A 5 2.98 22.50 -8.65
CA LYS A 5 3.16 21.06 -8.73
C LYS A 5 3.57 20.53 -7.36
N THR A 6 2.68 19.75 -6.74
CA THR A 6 2.90 19.11 -5.43
C THR A 6 3.81 17.88 -5.52
N HIS A 7 4.12 17.45 -6.74
CA HIS A 7 4.97 16.32 -7.06
C HIS A 7 5.76 16.58 -8.35
N ASP A 8 6.88 15.89 -8.52
CA ASP A 8 7.69 15.94 -9.73
C ASP A 8 7.04 15.17 -10.90
N GLU A 9 7.77 14.97 -12.00
CA GLU A 9 7.29 14.18 -13.15
C GLU A 9 7.14 12.68 -12.87
N TYR A 10 7.83 12.17 -11.85
CA TYR A 10 7.81 10.77 -11.43
C TYR A 10 6.76 10.48 -10.37
N GLY A 11 6.17 11.51 -9.77
CA GLY A 11 5.16 11.40 -8.72
C GLY A 11 5.72 11.52 -7.30
N ALA A 12 7.01 11.85 -7.14
CA ALA A 12 7.60 12.08 -5.84
C ALA A 12 7.04 13.38 -5.25
N VAL A 13 6.53 13.32 -4.03
CA VAL A 13 5.94 14.47 -3.35
C VAL A 13 7.03 15.46 -2.98
N ALA A 14 6.87 16.72 -3.38
CA ALA A 14 7.80 17.77 -3.02
C ALA A 14 7.76 18.05 -1.51
N GLU A 15 8.92 18.37 -0.93
CA GLU A 15 9.00 18.79 0.48
C GLU A 15 8.13 20.03 0.72
N GLY A 16 7.39 20.03 1.84
CA GLY A 16 6.46 21.12 2.17
C GLY A 16 5.21 21.22 1.28
N ALA A 17 5.04 20.36 0.27
CA ALA A 17 3.83 20.36 -0.56
C ALA A 17 2.58 20.16 0.30
N THR A 18 1.53 20.94 0.06
CA THR A 18 0.23 20.71 0.70
C THR A 18 -0.57 19.77 -0.18
N LEU A 19 -0.85 18.57 0.31
CA LEU A 19 -1.63 17.55 -0.40
C LEU A 19 -2.98 17.37 0.28
N SER A 20 -4.00 17.04 -0.52
CA SER A 20 -5.26 16.56 0.02
C SER A 20 -5.06 15.16 0.61
N GLY A 21 -5.64 14.88 1.78
CA GLY A 21 -5.61 13.55 2.41
C GLY A 21 -6.26 12.44 1.56
N ASN A 22 -6.83 12.78 0.40
CA ASN A 22 -7.44 11.86 -0.55
C ASN A 22 -6.46 11.33 -1.60
N THR A 23 -5.23 11.84 -1.68
CA THR A 23 -4.30 11.50 -2.77
C THR A 23 -2.99 10.87 -2.33
N TYR A 24 -2.73 10.78 -1.03
CA TYR A 24 -1.45 10.26 -0.52
C TYR A 24 -1.61 9.35 0.68
N VAL A 25 -0.60 8.51 0.89
CA VAL A 25 -0.43 7.66 2.06
C VAL A 25 0.76 8.18 2.86
N SER A 26 0.59 8.23 4.18
CA SER A 26 1.69 8.57 5.09
C SER A 26 2.55 7.35 5.34
N LEU A 27 3.87 7.54 5.24
CA LEU A 27 4.87 6.53 5.50
C LEU A 27 5.78 6.99 6.63
N ARG A 28 6.45 6.07 7.30
CA ARG A 28 7.60 6.34 8.15
C ARG A 28 8.67 5.32 7.83
N SER A 29 9.91 5.75 7.57
CA SER A 29 11.01 4.80 7.43
C SER A 29 11.18 4.00 8.72
N ARG A 30 11.44 2.69 8.65
CA ARG A 30 11.69 1.87 9.85
C ARG A 30 13.02 2.21 10.51
N GLU A 31 14.00 2.67 9.74
CA GLU A 31 15.35 3.00 10.21
C GLU A 31 15.47 4.42 10.76
N GLY A 32 14.41 5.23 10.68
CA GLY A 32 14.46 6.63 11.07
C GLY A 32 13.12 7.21 11.54
N THR A 33 13.13 8.50 11.85
CA THR A 33 11.94 9.22 12.35
C THR A 33 11.22 10.01 11.26
N ALA A 34 11.80 10.11 10.07
CA ALA A 34 11.24 10.87 8.96
C ALA A 34 9.90 10.26 8.50
N CYS A 35 8.85 11.06 8.59
CA CYS A 35 7.54 10.71 8.06
C CYS A 35 7.45 11.20 6.60
N GLY A 36 7.39 10.25 5.68
CA GLY A 36 7.22 10.50 4.26
C GLY A 36 5.75 10.57 3.84
N ARG A 37 5.52 11.07 2.63
CA ARG A 37 4.21 11.04 1.97
C ARG A 37 4.41 10.53 0.56
N VAL A 38 3.60 9.55 0.17
CA VAL A 38 3.66 8.93 -1.16
C VAL A 38 2.30 9.04 -1.84
N LEU A 39 2.28 9.35 -3.13
CA LEU A 39 1.01 9.43 -3.86
C LEU A 39 0.38 8.05 -4.04
N LEU A 40 -0.92 7.95 -3.79
CA LEU A 40 -1.70 6.78 -4.09
C LEU A 40 -2.11 6.79 -5.57
N MET A 41 -1.71 5.76 -6.30
CA MET A 41 -2.03 5.57 -7.72
C MET A 41 -2.73 4.23 -7.94
N THR A 42 -3.39 4.10 -9.10
CA THR A 42 -3.81 2.79 -9.62
C THR A 42 -2.59 2.03 -10.16
N PRO A 43 -2.59 0.69 -10.18
CA PRO A 43 -1.44 -0.10 -10.64
C PRO A 43 -0.95 0.29 -12.05
N GLN A 44 -1.86 0.60 -12.97
CA GLN A 44 -1.55 1.01 -14.35
C GLN A 44 -0.81 2.36 -14.46
N LYS A 45 -0.88 3.18 -13.42
CA LYS A 45 -0.25 4.52 -13.35
C LYS A 45 0.79 4.61 -12.23
N CYS A 46 1.07 3.49 -11.56
CA CYS A 46 2.00 3.44 -10.45
C CYS A 46 3.42 3.52 -10.99
N ASN A 47 4.16 4.54 -10.58
CA ASN A 47 5.61 4.56 -10.70
C ASN A 47 6.19 3.81 -9.50
N HIS A 48 6.63 2.57 -9.72
CA HIS A 48 7.03 1.64 -8.66
C HIS A 48 8.27 2.16 -7.93
N GLY A 49 8.26 2.13 -6.60
CA GLY A 49 9.33 2.69 -5.75
C GLY A 49 9.24 4.22 -5.52
N ILE A 50 8.37 4.93 -6.25
CA ILE A 50 8.18 6.38 -6.10
C ILE A 50 6.75 6.70 -5.64
N THR A 51 5.77 5.96 -6.13
CA THR A 51 4.35 6.04 -5.75
C THR A 51 3.87 4.70 -5.17
N ILE A 52 2.68 4.66 -4.57
CA ILE A 52 2.11 3.45 -3.97
C ILE A 52 0.81 3.06 -4.67
N CYS A 53 0.63 1.77 -4.91
CA CYS A 53 -0.64 1.15 -5.28
C CYS A 53 -0.84 -0.14 -4.47
N GLU A 54 -1.99 -0.79 -4.64
CA GLU A 54 -2.33 -2.04 -3.94
C GLU A 54 -1.38 -3.20 -4.23
N ARG A 55 -0.64 -3.19 -5.36
CA ARG A 55 0.37 -4.22 -5.65
C ARG A 55 1.73 -3.95 -5.00
N CYS A 56 2.01 -2.68 -4.68
CA CYS A 56 3.29 -2.26 -4.13
C CYS A 56 3.25 -2.15 -2.60
N ALA A 57 2.07 -2.17 -2.00
CA ALA A 57 1.90 -1.89 -0.57
C ALA A 57 2.77 -2.80 0.28
N ASP A 58 2.77 -4.10 -0.01
CA ASP A 58 3.61 -5.09 0.70
C ASP A 58 5.11 -4.77 0.58
N SER A 59 5.57 -4.37 -0.62
CA SER A 59 6.97 -3.98 -0.82
C SER A 59 7.33 -2.73 -0.04
N TRP A 60 6.44 -1.75 0.05
CA TRP A 60 6.65 -0.56 0.88
C TRP A 60 6.75 -0.90 2.37
N GLU A 61 5.99 -1.89 2.84
CA GLU A 61 5.97 -2.31 4.25
C GLU A 61 7.25 -2.99 4.74
N ILE A 62 8.11 -3.45 3.81
CA ILE A 62 9.43 -4.02 4.13
C ILE A 62 10.30 -2.95 4.81
N ASP A 63 10.49 -1.81 4.16
CA ASP A 63 11.38 -0.75 4.63
C ASP A 63 10.66 0.36 5.41
N HIS A 64 9.32 0.42 5.29
CA HIS A 64 8.51 1.49 5.87
C HIS A 64 7.36 0.96 6.72
N VAL A 65 6.91 1.79 7.65
CA VAL A 65 5.61 1.66 8.30
C VAL A 65 4.60 2.47 7.47
N VAL A 66 3.65 1.78 6.85
CA VAL A 66 2.57 2.40 6.07
C VAL A 66 1.39 2.74 6.99
N HIS A 67 1.08 4.03 7.14
CA HIS A 67 0.02 4.50 8.04
C HIS A 67 -1.33 4.64 7.31
N TYR A 68 -1.98 3.52 7.00
CA TYR A 68 -3.26 3.51 6.26
C TYR A 68 -4.36 4.36 6.91
N ALA A 69 -4.49 4.36 8.24
CA ALA A 69 -5.58 5.05 8.91
C ALA A 69 -5.51 6.59 8.84
N ARG A 70 -4.33 7.17 8.57
CA ARG A 70 -4.09 8.62 8.71
C ARG A 70 -4.69 9.46 7.60
N THR A 71 -4.94 8.88 6.44
CA THR A 71 -5.45 9.61 5.26
C THR A 71 -6.63 8.85 4.66
N ALA A 72 -7.52 9.57 3.95
CA ALA A 72 -8.62 8.92 3.24
C ALA A 72 -8.10 7.98 2.15
N ALA A 73 -7.03 8.38 1.44
CA ALA A 73 -6.33 7.52 0.49
C ALA A 73 -5.76 6.26 1.16
N GLY A 74 -5.14 6.39 2.34
CA GLY A 74 -4.60 5.25 3.07
C GLY A 74 -5.69 4.25 3.47
N ARG A 75 -6.85 4.73 3.93
CA ARG A 75 -7.99 3.87 4.27
C ARG A 75 -8.53 3.16 3.04
N ALA A 76 -8.71 3.87 1.92
CA ALA A 76 -9.13 3.27 0.66
C ALA A 76 -8.13 2.22 0.14
N LEU A 77 -6.82 2.47 0.29
CA LEU A 77 -5.80 1.48 -0.05
C LEU A 77 -5.94 0.23 0.82
N ARG A 78 -6.13 0.38 2.13
CA ARG A 78 -6.33 -0.76 3.04
C ARG A 78 -7.55 -1.58 2.65
N GLU A 79 -8.67 -0.92 2.36
CA GLU A 79 -9.88 -1.59 1.87
C GLU A 79 -9.60 -2.41 0.60
N ARG A 80 -8.82 -1.88 -0.37
CA ARG A 80 -8.46 -2.64 -1.58
C ARG A 80 -7.59 -3.87 -1.28
N LEU A 81 -6.64 -3.74 -0.35
CA LEU A 81 -5.80 -4.87 0.06
C LEU A 81 -6.63 -5.96 0.73
N ASP A 82 -7.55 -5.58 1.62
CA ASP A 82 -8.42 -6.52 2.33
C ASP A 82 -9.36 -7.28 1.37
N HIS A 83 -9.78 -6.65 0.26
CA HIS A 83 -10.55 -7.32 -0.79
C HIS A 83 -9.68 -8.29 -1.62
N ASN A 84 -8.53 -7.83 -2.12
CA ASN A 84 -7.65 -8.67 -2.95
C ASN A 84 -7.07 -9.87 -2.18
N GLY A 85 -6.84 -9.74 -0.87
CA GLY A 85 -6.40 -10.83 -0.01
C GLY A 85 -7.45 -11.94 0.16
N ARG A 86 -8.75 -11.61 0.04
CA ARG A 86 -9.85 -12.60 0.13
C ARG A 86 -9.98 -13.46 -1.13
N ASP A 87 -9.60 -12.94 -2.29
CA ASP A 87 -9.54 -13.71 -3.54
C ASP A 87 -8.35 -14.70 -3.59
N THR A 88 -7.40 -14.58 -2.64
CA THR A 88 -6.17 -15.39 -2.59
C THR A 88 -6.10 -16.29 -1.34
N ALA A 89 -7.22 -16.59 -0.68
CA ALA A 89 -7.24 -17.68 0.28
C ALA A 89 -7.13 -19.01 -0.50
N PRO A 90 -6.04 -19.79 -0.36
CA PRO A 90 -6.05 -21.15 -0.91
C PRO A 90 -7.19 -21.90 -0.20
N ALA A 91 -8.09 -22.51 -0.97
CA ALA A 91 -8.99 -23.50 -0.43
C ALA A 91 -8.14 -24.49 0.38
N ALA A 92 -8.37 -24.56 1.69
CA ALA A 92 -7.72 -25.57 2.51
C ALA A 92 -7.94 -26.92 1.81
N PRO A 93 -6.89 -27.72 1.53
CA PRO A 93 -7.10 -29.02 0.93
C PRO A 93 -8.05 -29.80 1.85
N PRO A 94 -9.02 -30.56 1.30
CA PRO A 94 -9.88 -31.39 2.12
C PRO A 94 -9.00 -32.28 2.99
N ALA A 95 -9.33 -32.38 4.28
CA ALA A 95 -8.59 -33.22 5.21
C ALA A 95 -8.43 -34.62 4.61
N PRO A 96 -7.24 -35.25 4.69
CA PRO A 96 -7.07 -36.61 4.19
C PRO A 96 -8.05 -37.52 4.94
N ASP A 97 -8.84 -38.26 4.17
CA ASP A 97 -9.72 -39.32 4.67
C ASP A 97 -8.84 -40.35 5.37
N VAL A 98 -8.85 -40.33 6.70
CA VAL A 98 -8.16 -41.33 7.51
C VAL A 98 -9.09 -42.53 7.58
N THR A 99 -9.07 -43.38 6.56
CA THR A 99 -9.69 -44.70 6.65
C THR A 99 -8.85 -45.55 7.63
N PRO A 100 -9.37 -45.99 8.79
CA PRO A 100 -8.63 -46.86 9.69
C PRO A 100 -8.44 -48.25 9.05
N PRO A 101 -7.30 -48.94 9.30
CA PRO A 101 -7.09 -50.28 8.78
C PRO A 101 -8.07 -51.28 9.42
N PRO A 102 -8.51 -52.32 8.68
CA PRO A 102 -9.32 -53.38 9.26
C PRO A 102 -8.48 -54.16 10.29
N GLY A 103 -9.07 -54.36 11.48
CA GLY A 103 -8.53 -55.23 12.53
C GLY A 103 -8.83 -56.71 12.31
#